data_AF-S3Y252-F1
#
_entry.id   AF-S3Y252-F1
#
_cell.length_a   1.000
_cell.length_b   1.000
_cell.length_c   1.000
_cell.angle_alpha   90.00
_cell.angle_beta   90.00
_cell.angle_gamma   90.00
#
_symmetry.space_group_name_H-M   'P 1'
#
loop_
_entity.id
_entity.type
_entity.pdbx_description
1 polymer ?
#
loop_
_entity_poly.entity_id
_entity_poly.type
_entity_poly.pdbx_seq_one_letter_code
_entity_poly.pdbx_strand_id
1 'polypeptide(L)'
;MHGLNVTFHCLATAHGDDGLSFHVDLHREVFSLFPGVMEVAGEDVDDVGKQVDGVVPDHGHPTVSCRIRCVGAILNCCATAGDPFLCWSDHDLHSGPLVQTVLGNVVRMTSTALLTDMYELTMIRAALASGVADRRCTFELFPRRLPQGRSYGVVAGTGRALEALAEFRFGDQEISYLAEAGVADDALAQWLAGYRFSGTIRGYGEGELFFSGSPVLVVEGSFAEAVVLETLMLSIFNHDSAVASAASRMTLAAEGRPIIEMGGRRTAEWAAVASARAAWIAGFASTSVLEAGRHWGIPVSGTAAHSFTLLFDSEQDAFASQLNSMGENTTLLVDTYDVDQAIHTAVELTGGKLGGIRLDSGDLSTEVRRVRKLLDSLGATKTRIIVTSDLDEYQIAALRGAPVDGFGVGTSVVTGSGHPTSGMVYKLVARAQSDDPDALQVPVAKRSTNKSTIGGRKTVKRQIGDDGKATAEVIGIDITPRADSNDRMVMVDLVRDGEIVGAEELSVARERHERARAELPKTGLKISRAEQAIPTLYVDSTGDERANVYLAGKPPANL
;
A
#
# COMPACT_ATOMS: atom_id res chain seq x y z
N MET A 1 -11.74 -23.31 9.00
CA MET A 1 -11.21 -24.68 9.15
C MET A 1 -9.93 -24.76 8.33
N HIS A 2 -8.86 -25.10 9.04
CA HIS A 2 -7.53 -25.59 8.65
C HIS A 2 -6.86 -24.98 7.40
N GLY A 3 -5.99 -24.00 7.68
CA GLY A 3 -4.92 -23.59 6.77
C GLY A 3 -3.79 -24.61 6.78
N LEU A 4 -3.22 -24.84 5.59
CA LEU A 4 -1.97 -25.57 5.40
C LEU A 4 -0.81 -24.66 5.81
N ASN A 5 -0.12 -25.02 6.90
CA ASN A 5 1.18 -24.46 7.24
C ASN A 5 2.25 -25.30 6.57
N VAL A 6 3.02 -24.70 5.66
CA VAL A 6 4.27 -25.28 5.15
C VAL A 6 5.41 -24.58 5.88
N THR A 7 6.11 -25.32 6.73
CA THR A 7 7.28 -24.82 7.44
C THR A 7 8.54 -25.20 6.66
N PHE A 8 9.31 -24.22 6.21
CA PHE A 8 10.62 -24.44 5.59
C PHE A 8 11.70 -24.41 6.66
N HIS A 9 12.52 -25.46 6.76
CA HIS A 9 13.76 -25.45 7.55
C HIS A 9 14.96 -25.37 6.61
N CYS A 10 15.76 -24.31 6.73
CA CYS A 10 17.10 -24.28 6.11
C CYS A 10 18.05 -25.15 6.95
N LEU A 11 18.57 -26.22 6.37
CA LEU A 11 19.72 -26.93 6.90
C LEU A 11 21.00 -26.43 6.20
N ALA A 12 22.07 -26.30 6.97
CA ALA A 12 23.39 -25.92 6.47
C ALA A 12 23.93 -27.01 5.53
N THR A 13 24.33 -26.62 4.33
CA THR A 13 24.88 -27.48 3.28
C THR A 13 26.25 -28.04 3.64
N ALA A 14 26.47 -29.33 3.33
CA ALA A 14 27.79 -29.96 3.25
C ALA A 14 28.33 -29.92 1.81
N HIS A 15 29.65 -29.83 1.67
CA HIS A 15 30.40 -29.70 0.42
C HIS A 15 30.29 -30.91 -0.53
N GLY A 16 30.08 -30.64 -1.82
CA GLY A 16 30.51 -31.51 -2.92
C GLY A 16 29.40 -32.06 -3.81
N ASP A 17 29.46 -31.66 -5.09
CA ASP A 17 28.84 -32.25 -6.28
C ASP A 17 27.36 -31.98 -6.61
N ASP A 18 27.14 -31.90 -7.93
CA ASP A 18 26.09 -31.17 -8.63
C ASP A 18 24.75 -31.91 -8.70
N GLY A 19 23.67 -31.23 -8.30
CA GLY A 19 22.29 -31.63 -8.57
C GLY A 19 21.30 -31.11 -7.53
N LEU A 20 20.30 -30.32 -7.95
CA LEU A 20 19.15 -29.98 -7.11
C LEU A 20 18.33 -31.26 -6.84
N SER A 21 18.37 -31.77 -5.62
CA SER A 21 17.44 -32.81 -5.16
C SER A 21 16.22 -32.14 -4.52
N PHE A 22 15.05 -32.32 -5.14
CA PHE A 22 13.76 -31.97 -4.54
C PHE A 22 13.24 -33.17 -3.76
N HIS A 23 13.02 -33.01 -2.47
CA HIS A 23 12.28 -33.99 -1.65
C HIS A 23 10.95 -33.36 -1.24
N VAL A 24 9.83 -33.95 -1.67
CA VAL A 24 8.48 -33.56 -1.28
C VAL A 24 8.00 -34.56 -0.24
N ASP A 25 7.72 -34.10 0.97
CA ASP A 25 7.12 -34.93 2.01
C ASP A 25 5.58 -34.76 1.94
N LEU A 26 4.87 -35.83 1.59
CA LEU A 26 3.41 -35.84 1.48
C LEU A 26 2.79 -36.50 2.71
N HIS A 27 2.32 -35.70 3.66
CA HIS A 27 1.49 -36.21 4.73
C HIS A 27 0.07 -36.48 4.19
N ARG A 28 -0.32 -37.76 4.06
CA ARG A 28 -1.71 -38.16 3.76
C ARG A 28 -2.44 -38.48 5.06
N GLU A 29 -3.40 -37.65 5.45
CA GLU A 29 -4.52 -38.12 6.29
C GLU A 29 -5.66 -38.55 5.36
N VAL A 30 -6.09 -39.82 5.48
CA VAL A 30 -7.28 -40.35 4.79
C VAL A 30 -8.22 -40.92 5.85
N PHE A 31 -9.42 -40.35 5.92
CA PHE A 31 -10.61 -41.07 6.37
C PHE A 31 -11.64 -41.14 5.22
N SER A 32 -12.26 -42.32 5.15
CA SER A 32 -13.00 -42.99 4.07
C SER A 32 -14.40 -42.39 3.77
N LEU A 33 -15.13 -42.65 2.66
CA LEU A 33 -15.45 -43.89 1.93
C LEU A 33 -15.89 -43.63 0.45
N PHE A 34 -15.18 -44.29 -0.51
CA PHE A 34 -15.55 -45.00 -1.78
C PHE A 34 -16.52 -44.45 -2.88
N PRO A 35 -16.48 -45.00 -4.13
CA PRO A 35 -15.41 -45.75 -4.84
C PRO A 35 -15.13 -45.28 -6.30
N GLY A 36 -13.93 -45.59 -6.82
CA GLY A 36 -13.66 -45.55 -8.26
C GLY A 36 -12.23 -45.85 -8.72
N VAL A 37 -11.80 -47.12 -8.61
CA VAL A 37 -10.78 -47.83 -9.46
C VAL A 37 -9.30 -47.40 -9.31
N MET A 38 -8.41 -48.13 -8.61
CA MET A 38 -7.74 -49.45 -8.84
C MET A 38 -6.51 -49.41 -9.78
N GLU A 39 -5.32 -49.51 -9.18
CA GLU A 39 -4.16 -50.38 -9.50
C GLU A 39 -3.05 -50.01 -8.48
N VAL A 40 -2.74 -50.75 -7.40
CA VAL A 40 -2.29 -52.13 -7.16
C VAL A 40 -0.87 -52.44 -7.68
N ALA A 41 0.09 -52.43 -6.74
CA ALA A 41 1.07 -53.49 -6.40
C ALA A 41 2.13 -52.82 -5.50
N GLY A 42 2.22 -53.05 -4.19
CA GLY A 42 2.56 -54.29 -3.45
C GLY A 42 3.91 -54.02 -2.76
N GLU A 43 3.95 -53.65 -1.46
CA GLU A 43 4.21 -54.52 -0.28
C GLU A 43 5.54 -55.30 -0.41
N ASP A 44 6.55 -55.17 0.46
CA ASP A 44 6.64 -55.39 1.93
C ASP A 44 7.74 -54.46 2.51
N VAL A 45 7.65 -53.84 3.71
CA VAL A 45 7.62 -54.33 5.11
C VAL A 45 8.80 -55.22 5.50
N ASP A 46 9.84 -54.58 6.04
CA ASP A 46 10.54 -55.07 7.24
C ASP A 46 11.28 -53.89 7.92
N ASP A 47 11.22 -53.91 9.24
CA ASP A 47 12.08 -53.22 10.20
C ASP A 47 11.85 -51.73 10.52
N VAL A 48 10.72 -51.52 11.19
CA VAL A 48 10.64 -51.12 12.62
C VAL A 48 11.97 -50.71 13.27
N GLY A 49 12.00 -49.54 13.94
CA GLY A 49 12.73 -49.47 15.21
C GLY A 49 13.14 -48.12 15.78
N LYS A 50 12.27 -47.61 16.68
CA LYS A 50 12.61 -46.98 17.99
C LYS A 50 13.03 -45.50 18.06
N GLN A 51 12.15 -44.77 18.75
CA GLN A 51 12.36 -43.94 19.96
C GLN A 51 13.72 -43.26 20.19
N VAL A 52 13.67 -41.94 20.41
CA VAL A 52 14.69 -41.20 21.16
C VAL A 52 14.01 -40.35 22.25
N ASP A 53 14.38 -40.64 23.49
CA ASP A 53 14.24 -39.82 24.69
C ASP A 53 15.38 -38.78 24.77
N GLY A 54 15.08 -37.57 25.23
CA GLY A 54 16.03 -36.74 25.99
C GLY A 54 16.92 -35.76 25.23
N VAL A 55 16.89 -34.51 25.69
CA VAL A 55 17.73 -33.36 25.30
C VAL A 55 19.08 -33.41 26.03
N VAL A 56 20.17 -33.11 25.34
CA VAL A 56 21.48 -32.74 25.92
C VAL A 56 21.89 -31.36 25.37
N PRO A 57 22.29 -30.39 26.20
CA PRO A 57 22.86 -29.12 25.74
C PRO A 57 24.37 -29.29 25.52
N ASP A 58 24.86 -28.95 24.32
CA ASP A 58 26.31 -28.86 24.08
C ASP A 58 26.76 -27.39 24.05
N HIS A 59 27.79 -27.11 24.84
CA HIS A 59 28.49 -25.84 24.95
C HIS A 59 29.78 -25.94 24.14
N GLY A 60 29.84 -25.27 22.98
CA GLY A 60 31.08 -25.15 22.21
C GLY A 60 31.05 -23.96 21.25
N HIS A 61 31.93 -22.98 21.45
CA HIS A 61 32.17 -21.88 20.52
C HIS A 61 32.90 -22.36 19.25
N PRO A 62 32.52 -21.94 18.04
CA PRO A 62 33.28 -22.24 16.83
C PRO A 62 34.44 -21.26 16.60
N THR A 63 35.62 -21.80 16.29
CA THR A 63 36.81 -21.06 15.84
C THR A 63 36.88 -20.96 14.32
N VAL A 64 37.43 -19.84 13.84
CA VAL A 64 37.57 -19.47 12.43
C VAL A 64 38.76 -20.20 11.80
N SER A 65 38.54 -20.88 10.65
CA SER A 65 39.63 -21.30 9.76
C SER A 65 39.46 -20.63 8.39
N CYS A 66 40.41 -19.75 8.06
CA CYS A 66 40.47 -19.02 6.81
C CYS A 66 41.51 -19.67 5.88
N ARG A 67 41.09 -20.14 4.71
CA ARG A 67 41.96 -20.40 3.55
C ARG A 67 41.26 -19.86 2.30
N ILE A 68 41.53 -18.60 1.99
CA ILE A 68 41.16 -17.99 0.71
C ILE A 68 42.25 -18.35 -0.31
N ARG A 69 41.86 -19.02 -1.40
CA ARG A 69 42.62 -19.05 -2.65
C ARG A 69 42.19 -17.82 -3.47
N CYS A 70 43.03 -16.80 -3.53
CA CYS A 70 42.91 -15.73 -4.51
C CYS A 70 43.45 -16.22 -5.86
N VAL A 71 42.62 -16.20 -6.90
CA VAL A 71 43.09 -16.08 -8.28
C VAL A 71 43.08 -14.59 -8.60
N GLY A 72 44.27 -14.03 -8.81
CA GLY A 72 44.48 -12.60 -8.97
C GLY A 72 44.05 -12.05 -10.33
N ALA A 73 43.55 -10.83 -10.31
CA ALA A 73 43.84 -9.84 -11.35
C ALA A 73 44.92 -8.90 -10.77
N ILE A 74 46.01 -8.76 -11.54
CA ILE A 74 47.19 -7.99 -11.17
C ILE A 74 46.88 -6.50 -11.31
N LEU A 75 47.11 -5.73 -10.24
CA LEU A 75 47.50 -4.33 -10.35
C LEU A 75 48.51 -4.04 -9.23
N ASN A 76 49.77 -3.85 -9.67
CA ASN A 76 50.89 -3.40 -8.86
C ASN A 76 50.52 -2.12 -8.11
N CYS A 77 50.83 -2.06 -6.81
CA CYS A 77 51.44 -0.88 -6.22
C CYS A 77 52.21 -1.26 -4.94
N CYS A 78 53.42 -0.75 -4.85
CA CYS A 78 54.43 -1.09 -3.87
C CYS A 78 54.10 -0.55 -2.46
N ALA A 79 54.63 -1.26 -1.47
CA ALA A 79 54.62 -0.96 -0.04
C ALA A 79 55.27 0.38 0.31
N THR A 80 54.85 1.03 1.40
CA THR A 80 55.61 1.10 2.67
C THR A 80 54.85 1.91 3.74
N ALA A 81 55.22 1.64 4.99
CA ALA A 81 54.53 1.94 6.24
C ALA A 81 54.74 3.37 6.80
N GLY A 82 53.91 3.75 7.77
CA GLY A 82 54.26 4.70 8.83
C GLY A 82 53.31 5.88 9.00
N ASP A 83 52.51 5.85 10.07
CA ASP A 83 52.10 7.07 10.79
C ASP A 83 53.34 7.66 11.51
N PRO A 84 53.42 8.95 11.92
CA PRO A 84 52.31 9.82 12.36
C PRO A 84 52.45 11.36 12.08
N PHE A 85 51.45 12.13 12.54
CA PHE A 85 51.48 13.55 12.96
C PHE A 85 51.48 14.72 11.94
N LEU A 86 50.61 15.69 12.28
CA LEU A 86 50.73 17.17 12.18
C LEU A 86 50.40 17.92 10.87
N CYS A 87 49.48 18.87 11.06
CA CYS A 87 49.49 20.28 10.64
C CYS A 87 48.47 20.72 9.58
N TRP A 88 47.60 21.64 10.01
CA TRP A 88 46.85 22.56 9.18
C TRP A 88 47.79 23.57 8.49
N SER A 89 47.52 23.93 7.23
CA SER A 89 47.56 25.33 6.76
C SER A 89 46.99 25.47 5.34
N ASP A 90 46.29 26.58 5.17
CA ASP A 90 45.56 27.05 4.00
C ASP A 90 46.40 27.26 2.72
N HIS A 91 45.78 27.09 1.55
CA HIS A 91 45.64 28.17 0.57
C HIS A 91 44.70 27.80 -0.61
N ASP A 92 43.82 28.75 -0.92
CA ASP A 92 42.90 28.80 -2.05
C ASP A 92 43.55 28.59 -3.44
N LEU A 93 42.83 27.97 -4.38
CA LEU A 93 42.26 28.63 -5.58
C LEU A 93 41.80 27.62 -6.66
N HIS A 94 40.66 27.97 -7.26
CA HIS A 94 40.18 27.64 -8.61
C HIS A 94 39.25 26.43 -8.84
N SER A 95 37.95 26.74 -8.75
CA SER A 95 36.93 26.63 -9.81
C SER A 95 36.89 25.38 -10.70
N GLY A 96 35.88 24.53 -10.42
CA GLY A 96 35.21 23.64 -11.37
C GLY A 96 34.69 22.38 -10.67
N PRO A 97 33.38 22.06 -10.68
CA PRO A 97 32.94 20.75 -10.23
C PRO A 97 33.11 19.75 -11.38
N LEU A 98 34.31 19.18 -11.47
CA LEU A 98 34.46 17.78 -11.88
C LEU A 98 34.46 16.97 -10.60
N VAL A 99 33.27 16.60 -10.10
CA VAL A 99 33.18 15.57 -9.06
C VAL A 99 32.70 14.29 -9.72
N GLN A 100 33.68 13.43 -9.81
CA GLN A 100 33.72 12.08 -10.31
C GLN A 100 32.77 11.20 -9.50
N THR A 101 31.83 10.61 -10.22
CA THR A 101 30.99 9.48 -9.82
C THR A 101 31.85 8.34 -9.31
N VAL A 102 31.83 8.08 -8.00
CA VAL A 102 31.75 6.74 -7.38
C VAL A 102 31.33 7.00 -5.94
N LEU A 103 30.09 6.65 -5.57
CA LEU A 103 29.67 6.15 -4.25
C LEU A 103 28.14 6.02 -4.24
N GLY A 104 27.67 4.77 -4.18
CA GLY A 104 26.34 4.41 -3.70
C GLY A 104 25.17 4.83 -4.59
N ASN A 105 24.89 4.05 -5.64
CA ASN A 105 23.57 4.01 -6.26
C ASN A 105 22.53 3.61 -5.21
N VAL A 106 21.92 4.60 -4.56
CA VAL A 106 20.49 4.47 -4.28
C VAL A 106 19.85 4.57 -5.65
N VAL A 107 19.51 3.43 -6.25
CA VAL A 107 18.75 3.37 -7.50
C VAL A 107 17.39 3.98 -7.20
N ARG A 108 17.27 5.30 -7.35
CA ARG A 108 16.00 5.87 -7.77
C ARG A 108 15.81 5.30 -9.16
N MET A 109 14.81 4.44 -9.35
CA MET A 109 14.38 4.05 -10.69
C MET A 109 14.14 5.36 -11.45
N THR A 110 15.03 5.70 -12.37
CA THR A 110 14.93 6.95 -13.15
C THR A 110 13.75 6.90 -14.11
N SER A 111 13.23 5.70 -14.39
CA SER A 111 12.05 5.46 -15.20
C SER A 111 11.06 4.55 -14.48
N THR A 112 9.78 4.84 -14.61
CA THR A 112 8.67 3.95 -14.21
C THR A 112 8.21 3.03 -15.33
N ALA A 113 8.83 3.10 -16.52
CA ALA A 113 8.33 2.48 -17.75
C ALA A 113 8.35 0.95 -17.75
N LEU A 114 9.28 0.33 -17.00
CA LEU A 114 9.32 -1.13 -16.82
C LEU A 114 8.46 -1.62 -15.65
N LEU A 115 7.73 -0.74 -14.95
CA LEU A 115 6.71 -1.12 -13.96
C LEU A 115 5.39 -1.48 -14.68
N THR A 116 5.52 -2.35 -15.66
CA THR A 116 4.51 -2.70 -16.67
C THR A 116 4.54 -4.21 -16.88
N ASP A 117 3.42 -4.81 -17.25
CA ASP A 117 3.39 -6.23 -17.58
C ASP A 117 3.75 -6.45 -19.06
N MET A 118 4.53 -7.49 -19.36
CA MET A 118 5.01 -7.78 -20.73
C MET A 118 3.88 -7.87 -21.78
N TYR A 119 2.67 -8.27 -21.38
CA TYR A 119 1.55 -8.39 -22.31
C TYR A 119 1.12 -7.04 -22.90
N GLU A 120 1.33 -5.92 -22.20
CA GLU A 120 1.03 -4.57 -22.69
C GLU A 120 1.91 -4.25 -23.90
N LEU A 121 3.22 -4.47 -23.79
CA LEU A 121 4.18 -4.29 -24.89
C LEU A 121 3.89 -5.23 -26.06
N THR A 122 3.50 -6.47 -25.77
CA THR A 122 3.13 -7.45 -26.81
C THR A 122 1.89 -7.00 -27.58
N MET A 123 0.88 -6.44 -26.90
CA MET A 123 -0.30 -5.88 -27.55
C MET A 123 0.03 -4.66 -28.41
N ILE A 124 0.90 -3.76 -27.93
CA ILE A 124 1.32 -2.57 -28.67
C ILE A 124 2.04 -3.00 -29.95
N ARG A 125 2.99 -3.94 -29.85
CA ARG A 125 3.69 -4.51 -31.01
C ARG A 125 2.71 -5.06 -32.06
N ALA A 126 1.74 -5.85 -31.63
CA ALA A 126 0.72 -6.40 -32.52
C ALA A 126 -0.19 -5.31 -33.12
N ALA A 127 -0.52 -4.28 -32.34
CA ALA A 127 -1.34 -3.16 -32.78
C ALA A 127 -0.61 -2.26 -33.80
N LEU A 128 0.70 -2.05 -33.63
CA LEU A 128 1.57 -1.36 -34.58
C LEU A 128 1.59 -2.13 -35.91
N ALA A 129 1.86 -3.43 -35.86
CA ALA A 129 1.90 -4.29 -37.05
C ALA A 129 0.56 -4.37 -37.81
N SER A 130 -0.57 -4.20 -37.10
CA SER A 130 -1.91 -4.21 -37.70
C SER A 130 -2.46 -2.83 -38.03
N GLY A 131 -1.69 -1.76 -37.78
CA GLY A 131 -2.08 -0.38 -38.10
C GLY A 131 -3.20 0.19 -37.22
N VAL A 132 -3.43 -0.37 -36.03
CA VAL A 132 -4.49 0.08 -35.10
C VAL A 132 -3.95 0.64 -33.79
N ALA A 133 -2.64 0.77 -33.63
CA ALA A 133 -1.99 1.34 -32.45
C ALA A 133 -2.50 2.75 -32.12
N ASP A 134 -2.72 3.57 -33.16
CA ASP A 134 -3.15 4.97 -33.02
C ASP A 134 -4.67 5.13 -32.91
N ARG A 135 -5.43 4.02 -32.94
CA ARG A 135 -6.89 4.09 -32.83
C ARG A 135 -7.30 4.70 -31.50
N ARG A 136 -8.04 5.81 -31.55
CA ARG A 136 -8.56 6.47 -30.35
C ARG A 136 -9.44 5.53 -29.53
N CYS A 137 -9.16 5.48 -28.23
CA CYS A 137 -9.76 4.56 -27.28
C CYS A 137 -10.03 5.26 -25.95
N THR A 138 -11.01 4.74 -25.22
CA THR A 138 -11.32 5.14 -23.85
C THR A 138 -11.21 3.93 -22.94
N PHE A 139 -10.31 3.99 -21.96
CA PHE A 139 -10.17 3.01 -20.90
C PHE A 139 -10.70 3.57 -19.58
N GLU A 140 -11.20 2.69 -18.73
CA GLU A 140 -11.68 3.04 -17.40
C GLU A 140 -11.05 2.14 -16.33
N LEU A 141 -10.63 2.76 -15.22
CA LEU A 141 -10.23 2.10 -13.99
C LEU A 141 -11.38 2.18 -13.00
N PHE A 142 -11.91 1.03 -12.56
CA PHE A 142 -13.04 0.98 -11.64
C PHE A 142 -13.04 -0.30 -10.78
N PRO A 143 -13.56 -0.26 -9.55
CA PRO A 143 -13.84 -1.46 -8.78
C PRO A 143 -15.09 -2.13 -9.32
N ARG A 144 -15.07 -3.46 -9.49
CA ARG A 144 -16.33 -4.18 -9.77
C ARG A 144 -17.24 -4.16 -8.55
N ARG A 145 -16.68 -4.43 -7.38
CA ARG A 145 -17.38 -4.43 -6.11
C ARG A 145 -16.48 -3.88 -5.02
N LEU A 146 -17.09 -3.33 -3.99
CA LEU A 146 -16.39 -3.06 -2.75
C LEU A 146 -15.98 -4.37 -2.06
N PRO A 147 -14.85 -4.37 -1.33
CA PRO A 147 -14.49 -5.50 -0.48
C PRO A 147 -15.59 -5.81 0.56
N GLN A 148 -15.69 -7.07 0.99
CA GLN A 148 -16.80 -7.51 1.84
C GLN A 148 -16.88 -6.69 3.14
N GLY A 149 -18.07 -6.17 3.44
CA GLY A 149 -18.33 -5.40 4.66
C GLY A 149 -17.91 -3.93 4.58
N ARG A 150 -17.42 -3.45 3.44
CA ARG A 150 -17.12 -2.03 3.18
C ARG A 150 -18.33 -1.32 2.60
N SER A 151 -18.71 -0.21 3.21
CA SER A 151 -19.81 0.65 2.76
C SER A 151 -19.39 1.63 1.65
N TYR A 152 -18.09 1.91 1.53
CA TYR A 152 -17.49 2.78 0.51
C TYR A 152 -16.01 2.43 0.37
N GLY A 153 -15.39 2.89 -0.72
CA GLY A 153 -13.94 3.00 -0.85
C GLY A 153 -13.49 4.46 -0.90
N VAL A 154 -12.21 4.71 -0.66
CA VAL A 154 -11.59 6.04 -0.72
C VAL A 154 -10.56 6.04 -1.84
N VAL A 155 -10.68 6.99 -2.77
CA VAL A 155 -9.73 7.19 -3.85
C VAL A 155 -8.42 7.70 -3.25
N ALA A 156 -7.34 6.95 -3.44
CA ALA A 156 -5.99 7.39 -3.15
C ALA A 156 -5.01 6.85 -4.20
N GLY A 157 -3.87 7.52 -4.33
CA GLY A 157 -2.83 7.21 -5.29
C GLY A 157 -2.80 8.16 -6.49
N THR A 158 -3.74 9.10 -6.62
CA THR A 158 -3.81 10.01 -7.77
C THR A 158 -2.56 10.87 -7.92
N GLY A 159 -2.09 11.53 -6.86
CA GLY A 159 -0.84 12.30 -6.92
C GLY A 159 0.37 11.44 -7.31
N ARG A 160 0.49 10.24 -6.74
CA ARG A 160 1.56 9.28 -7.10
C ARG A 160 1.45 8.80 -8.55
N ALA A 161 0.24 8.58 -9.05
CA ALA A 161 0.01 8.19 -10.44
C ALA A 161 0.43 9.30 -11.41
N LEU A 162 0.19 10.57 -11.06
CA LEU A 162 0.61 11.72 -11.87
C LEU A 162 2.14 11.88 -11.86
N GLU A 163 2.79 11.76 -10.69
CA GLU A 163 4.25 11.73 -10.57
C GLU A 163 4.83 10.58 -11.42
N ALA A 164 4.26 9.38 -11.30
CA ALA A 164 4.73 8.21 -12.04
C ALA A 164 4.50 8.32 -13.56
N LEU A 165 3.42 8.97 -14.00
CA LEU A 165 3.12 9.22 -15.42
C LEU A 165 4.12 10.20 -16.06
N ALA A 166 4.55 11.21 -15.30
CA ALA A 166 5.57 12.16 -15.76
C ALA A 166 6.90 11.43 -16.07
N GLU A 167 7.29 10.49 -15.20
CA GLU A 167 8.51 9.69 -15.30
C GLU A 167 8.36 8.41 -16.15
N PHE A 168 7.17 8.13 -16.70
CA PHE A 168 6.92 6.95 -17.52
C PHE A 168 7.51 7.14 -18.92
N ARG A 169 8.83 6.94 -19.04
CA ARG A 169 9.61 7.13 -20.26
C ARG A 169 10.55 5.95 -20.49
N PHE A 170 10.61 5.46 -21.71
CA PHE A 170 11.57 4.41 -22.07
C PHE A 170 12.87 5.09 -22.51
N GLY A 171 13.89 5.05 -21.67
CA GLY A 171 15.22 5.55 -22.00
C GLY A 171 16.04 4.49 -22.75
N ASP A 172 17.26 4.87 -23.13
CA ASP A 172 18.16 3.99 -23.90
C ASP A 172 18.43 2.67 -23.19
N GLN A 173 18.49 2.67 -21.85
CA GLN A 173 18.71 1.46 -21.04
C GLN A 173 17.50 0.52 -21.08
N GLU A 174 16.29 1.04 -20.87
CA GLU A 174 15.07 0.25 -20.92
C GLU A 174 14.86 -0.35 -22.33
N ILE A 175 15.09 0.45 -23.38
CA ILE A 175 14.91 0.01 -24.76
C ILE A 175 15.95 -1.05 -25.14
N SER A 176 17.22 -0.84 -24.78
CA SER A 176 18.30 -1.80 -25.05
C SER A 176 17.99 -3.14 -24.39
N TYR A 177 17.56 -3.12 -23.12
CA TYR A 177 17.14 -4.33 -22.41
C TYR A 177 15.98 -5.05 -23.13
N LEU A 178 14.93 -4.32 -23.52
CA LEU A 178 13.77 -4.91 -24.21
C LEU A 178 14.13 -5.51 -25.57
N ALA A 179 15.07 -4.88 -26.30
CA ALA A 179 15.57 -5.38 -27.58
C ALA A 179 16.43 -6.64 -27.39
N GLU A 180 17.37 -6.63 -26.45
CA GLU A 180 18.23 -7.78 -26.12
C GLU A 180 17.43 -8.98 -25.63
N ALA A 181 16.36 -8.72 -24.86
CA ALA A 181 15.44 -9.75 -24.40
C ALA A 181 14.47 -10.26 -25.49
N GLY A 182 14.51 -9.69 -26.70
CA GLY A 182 13.62 -10.05 -27.82
C GLY A 182 12.16 -9.64 -27.62
N VAL A 183 11.88 -8.75 -26.66
CA VAL A 183 10.54 -8.22 -26.36
C VAL A 183 10.17 -7.13 -27.37
N ALA A 184 11.09 -6.22 -27.65
CA ALA A 184 10.90 -5.13 -28.62
C ALA A 184 11.57 -5.46 -29.96
N ASP A 185 10.81 -5.33 -31.05
CA ASP A 185 11.35 -5.21 -32.40
C ASP A 185 11.63 -3.74 -32.76
N ASP A 186 12.22 -3.48 -33.93
CA ASP A 186 12.60 -2.13 -34.35
C ASP A 186 11.41 -1.14 -34.32
N ALA A 187 10.21 -1.60 -34.70
CA ALA A 187 9.01 -0.78 -34.70
C ALA A 187 8.55 -0.42 -33.28
N LEU A 188 8.52 -1.40 -32.37
CA LEU A 188 8.20 -1.15 -30.97
C LEU A 188 9.27 -0.28 -30.31
N ALA A 189 10.56 -0.56 -30.53
CA ALA A 189 11.66 0.22 -29.97
C ALA A 189 11.59 1.69 -30.41
N GLN A 190 11.29 1.95 -31.69
CA GLN A 190 11.09 3.31 -32.20
C GLN A 190 9.89 4.00 -31.54
N TRP A 191 8.77 3.30 -31.37
CA TRP A 191 7.61 3.85 -30.68
C TRP A 191 7.91 4.16 -29.21
N LEU A 192 8.58 3.26 -28.49
CA LEU A 192 8.98 3.43 -27.10
C LEU A 192 9.91 4.63 -26.91
N ALA A 193 10.89 4.81 -27.80
CA ALA A 193 11.81 5.96 -27.78
C ALA A 193 11.07 7.30 -27.93
N GLY A 194 10.00 7.32 -28.72
CA GLY A 194 9.15 8.50 -28.92
C GLY A 194 8.04 8.67 -27.89
N TYR A 195 7.85 7.70 -26.98
CA TYR A 195 6.68 7.65 -26.13
C TYR A 195 6.61 8.85 -25.17
N ARG A 196 5.51 9.59 -25.27
CA ARG A 196 4.98 10.48 -24.24
C ARG A 196 3.46 10.34 -24.28
N PHE A 197 2.83 10.29 -23.11
CA PHE A 197 1.38 10.32 -23.06
C PHE A 197 0.89 11.70 -23.53
N SER A 198 0.10 11.71 -24.61
CA SER A 198 -0.51 12.91 -25.21
C SER A 198 -2.02 12.98 -25.00
N GLY A 199 -2.59 11.97 -24.34
CA GLY A 199 -4.03 11.85 -24.12
C GLY A 199 -4.58 12.72 -22.99
N THR A 200 -5.85 12.48 -22.67
CA THR A 200 -6.56 13.11 -21.56
C THR A 200 -6.86 12.08 -20.48
N ILE A 201 -6.69 12.46 -19.21
CA ILE A 201 -7.09 11.64 -18.06
C ILE A 201 -8.03 12.46 -17.20
N ARG A 202 -9.20 11.89 -16.94
CA ARG A 202 -10.15 12.39 -15.95
C ARG A 202 -10.31 11.37 -14.86
N GLY A 203 -10.56 11.81 -13.65
CA GLY A 203 -10.74 10.90 -12.54
C GLY A 203 -11.36 11.57 -11.35
N TYR A 204 -11.59 10.79 -10.31
CA TYR A 204 -12.07 11.31 -9.05
C TYR A 204 -10.92 12.07 -8.39
N GLY A 205 -11.22 13.21 -7.78
CA GLY A 205 -10.23 13.93 -6.96
C GLY A 205 -9.77 13.05 -5.79
N GLU A 206 -8.49 13.14 -5.43
CA GLU A 206 -7.94 12.28 -4.37
C GLU A 206 -8.63 12.52 -3.02
N GLY A 207 -8.89 11.47 -2.25
CA GLY A 207 -9.70 11.52 -1.04
C GLY A 207 -11.21 11.41 -1.26
N GLU A 208 -11.71 11.52 -2.49
CA GLU A 208 -13.13 11.27 -2.80
C GLU A 208 -13.54 9.82 -2.50
N LEU A 209 -14.84 9.58 -2.29
CA LEU A 209 -15.39 8.24 -2.11
C LEU A 209 -15.77 7.60 -3.46
N PHE A 210 -15.55 6.30 -3.56
CA PHE A 210 -16.02 5.49 -4.68
C PHE A 210 -16.88 4.31 -4.21
N PHE A 211 -17.62 3.75 -5.16
CA PHE A 211 -18.59 2.69 -4.99
C PHE A 211 -18.43 1.62 -6.08
N SER A 212 -19.24 0.56 -6.04
CA SER A 212 -19.15 -0.54 -6.99
C SER A 212 -19.52 -0.08 -8.40
N GLY A 213 -18.57 -0.12 -9.32
CA GLY A 213 -18.73 0.30 -10.72
C GLY A 213 -18.38 1.76 -11.00
N SER A 214 -17.94 2.53 -10.00
CA SER A 214 -17.50 3.92 -10.16
C SER A 214 -16.28 4.03 -11.09
N PRO A 215 -16.32 4.81 -12.19
CA PRO A 215 -15.16 5.04 -13.05
C PRO A 215 -14.17 5.99 -12.37
N VAL A 216 -13.35 5.45 -11.46
CA VAL A 216 -12.36 6.20 -10.66
C VAL A 216 -11.37 6.94 -11.56
N LEU A 217 -10.98 6.32 -12.68
CA LEU A 217 -10.15 6.94 -13.71
C LEU A 217 -10.73 6.65 -15.10
N VAL A 218 -10.65 7.64 -15.99
CA VAL A 218 -11.00 7.56 -17.41
C VAL A 218 -9.81 8.07 -18.20
N VAL A 219 -9.22 7.20 -19.02
CA VAL A 219 -8.01 7.47 -19.82
C VAL A 219 -8.39 7.43 -21.30
N GLU A 220 -8.19 8.56 -21.99
CA GLU A 220 -8.50 8.74 -23.40
C GLU A 220 -7.22 9.06 -24.17
N GLY A 221 -6.95 8.30 -25.23
CA GLY A 221 -5.76 8.46 -26.06
C GLY A 221 -5.75 7.46 -27.21
N SER A 222 -4.60 7.27 -27.86
CA SER A 222 -4.42 6.12 -28.75
C SER A 222 -4.49 4.79 -27.97
N PHE A 223 -4.75 3.69 -28.66
CA PHE A 223 -4.72 2.36 -28.04
C PHE A 223 -3.35 2.10 -27.39
N ALA A 224 -2.26 2.40 -28.10
CA ALA A 224 -0.91 2.13 -27.61
C ALA A 224 -0.56 2.96 -26.36
N GLU A 225 -0.93 4.24 -26.33
CA GLU A 225 -0.68 5.09 -25.16
C GLU A 225 -1.55 4.73 -23.96
N ALA A 226 -2.83 4.40 -24.19
CA ALA A 226 -3.74 4.14 -23.08
C ALA A 226 -3.55 2.74 -22.48
N VAL A 227 -3.12 1.75 -23.27
CA VAL A 227 -2.96 0.37 -22.80
C VAL A 227 -1.69 0.15 -21.99
N VAL A 228 -0.59 0.88 -22.30
CA VAL A 228 0.69 0.73 -21.58
C VAL A 228 0.63 1.19 -20.13
N LEU A 229 -0.40 1.97 -19.77
CA LEU A 229 -0.58 2.51 -18.42
C LEU A 229 -1.33 1.56 -17.48
N GLU A 230 -1.91 0.46 -17.97
CA GLU A 230 -2.83 -0.39 -17.20
C GLU A 230 -2.21 -0.89 -15.89
N THR A 231 -1.02 -1.50 -15.96
CA THR A 231 -0.34 -2.11 -14.81
C THR A 231 0.08 -1.08 -13.78
N LEU A 232 0.70 0.03 -14.21
CA LEU A 232 1.15 1.09 -13.32
C LEU A 232 -0.03 1.71 -12.56
N MET A 233 -1.09 2.07 -13.28
CA MET A 233 -2.28 2.70 -12.70
C MET A 233 -2.99 1.73 -11.74
N LEU A 234 -3.15 0.46 -12.13
CA LEU A 234 -3.76 -0.54 -11.26
C LEU A 234 -2.95 -0.79 -10.00
N SER A 235 -1.63 -0.85 -10.10
CA SER A 235 -0.75 -1.08 -8.95
C SER A 235 -0.90 0.04 -7.91
N ILE A 236 -0.82 1.30 -8.35
CA ILE A 236 -0.94 2.48 -7.49
C ILE A 236 -2.34 2.59 -6.89
N PHE A 237 -3.38 2.62 -7.72
CA PHE A 237 -4.74 2.86 -7.23
C PHE A 237 -5.26 1.73 -6.34
N ASN A 238 -4.95 0.46 -6.64
CA ASN A 238 -5.42 -0.65 -5.80
C ASN A 238 -4.81 -0.63 -4.40
N HIS A 239 -3.49 -0.42 -4.29
CA HIS A 239 -2.78 -0.40 -3.03
C HIS A 239 -3.19 0.81 -2.18
N ASP A 240 -3.09 2.01 -2.74
CA ASP A 240 -3.29 3.26 -2.00
C ASP A 240 -4.74 3.39 -1.56
N SER A 241 -5.69 3.07 -2.45
CA SER A 241 -7.12 3.13 -2.11
C SER A 241 -7.52 2.08 -1.06
N ALA A 242 -6.86 0.92 -1.03
CA ALA A 242 -7.11 -0.09 0.00
C ALA A 242 -6.68 0.40 1.38
N VAL A 243 -5.48 0.98 1.47
CA VAL A 243 -4.93 1.59 2.70
C VAL A 243 -5.80 2.76 3.14
N ALA A 244 -6.12 3.70 2.24
CA ALA A 244 -6.96 4.87 2.55
C ALA A 244 -8.36 4.46 3.02
N SER A 245 -8.95 3.41 2.43
CA SER A 245 -10.25 2.89 2.85
C SER A 245 -10.23 2.27 4.24
N ALA A 246 -9.15 1.58 4.63
CA ALA A 246 -8.95 1.08 5.99
C ALA A 246 -8.73 2.24 6.98
N ALA A 247 -7.83 3.16 6.64
CA ALA A 247 -7.52 4.32 7.45
C ALA A 247 -8.76 5.20 7.71
N SER A 248 -9.61 5.41 6.71
CA SER A 248 -10.86 6.18 6.84
C SER A 248 -11.83 5.59 7.87
N ARG A 249 -11.89 4.26 7.95
CA ARG A 249 -12.72 3.55 8.94
C ARG A 249 -12.11 3.62 10.32
N MET A 250 -10.79 3.53 10.43
CA MET A 250 -10.07 3.70 11.69
C MET A 250 -10.22 5.11 12.25
N THR A 251 -10.11 6.15 11.42
CA THR A 251 -10.29 7.55 11.87
C THR A 251 -11.74 7.84 12.25
N LEU A 252 -12.72 7.20 11.61
CA LEU A 252 -14.11 7.21 12.05
C LEU A 252 -14.30 6.49 13.39
N ALA A 253 -13.60 5.37 13.61
CA ALA A 253 -13.62 4.63 14.88
C ALA A 253 -13.02 5.45 16.03
N ALA A 254 -11.96 6.20 15.77
CA ALA A 254 -11.23 6.99 16.75
C ALA A 254 -11.94 8.26 17.22
N GLU A 255 -13.03 8.71 16.58
CA GLU A 255 -13.85 9.86 17.02
C GLU A 255 -13.01 11.13 17.32
N GLY A 256 -12.05 11.44 16.44
CA GLY A 256 -11.20 12.63 16.53
C GLY A 256 -9.91 12.44 17.34
N ARG A 257 -9.72 11.31 18.05
CA ARG A 257 -8.43 10.98 18.66
C ARG A 257 -7.38 10.73 17.57
N PRO A 258 -6.15 11.26 17.71
CA PRO A 258 -5.10 11.09 16.72
C PRO A 258 -4.70 9.62 16.55
N ILE A 259 -4.44 9.24 15.30
CA ILE A 259 -3.88 7.94 14.94
C ILE A 259 -2.53 8.14 14.25
N ILE A 260 -1.54 7.36 14.65
CA ILE A 260 -0.20 7.35 14.08
C ILE A 260 -0.06 6.10 13.20
N GLU A 261 0.40 6.27 11.97
CA GLU A 261 0.73 5.16 11.07
C GLU A 261 2.12 4.60 11.46
N MET A 262 2.18 3.31 11.80
CA MET A 262 3.38 2.63 12.33
C MET A 262 3.65 1.27 11.65
N GLY A 263 3.07 1.04 10.48
CA GLY A 263 3.04 -0.25 9.78
C GLY A 263 4.16 -0.49 8.79
N GLY A 264 5.07 0.48 8.57
CA GLY A 264 6.14 0.35 7.57
C GLY A 264 6.99 -0.93 7.68
N ARG A 265 7.12 -1.52 8.87
CA ARG A 265 7.84 -2.80 9.09
C ARG A 265 7.05 -4.07 8.69
N ARG A 266 5.82 -3.92 8.17
CA ARG A 266 4.89 -5.00 7.83
C ARG A 266 4.52 -5.00 6.34
N THR A 267 5.16 -4.15 5.55
CA THR A 267 4.94 -4.02 4.10
C THR A 267 6.28 -3.74 3.40
N ALA A 268 6.29 -3.78 2.07
CA ALA A 268 7.51 -3.51 1.27
C ALA A 268 7.99 -2.06 1.46
N GLU A 269 9.26 -1.81 1.24
CA GLU A 269 9.95 -0.55 1.54
C GLU A 269 9.27 0.68 0.93
N TRP A 270 8.93 0.65 -0.36
CA TRP A 270 8.21 1.75 -1.03
C TRP A 270 6.69 1.72 -0.76
N ALA A 271 6.13 0.54 -0.48
CA ALA A 271 4.74 0.41 -0.06
C ALA A 271 4.51 1.02 1.34
N ALA A 272 5.52 1.05 2.21
CA ALA A 272 5.46 1.73 3.50
C ALA A 272 5.30 3.25 3.32
N VAL A 273 6.09 3.83 2.40
CA VAL A 273 6.04 5.25 2.05
C VAL A 273 4.67 5.62 1.45
N ALA A 274 4.19 4.79 0.52
CA ALA A 274 2.86 4.88 -0.06
C ALA A 274 1.74 4.82 0.98
N SER A 275 1.80 3.83 1.87
CA SER A 275 0.78 3.60 2.89
C SER A 275 0.68 4.76 3.87
N ALA A 276 1.82 5.33 4.28
CA ALA A 276 1.87 6.51 5.14
C ALA A 276 1.15 7.71 4.49
N ARG A 277 1.36 7.93 3.19
CA ARG A 277 0.67 8.98 2.42
C ARG A 277 -0.84 8.74 2.35
N ALA A 278 -1.26 7.53 1.98
CA ALA A 278 -2.67 7.18 1.89
C ALA A 278 -3.40 7.28 3.25
N ALA A 279 -2.75 6.84 4.33
CA ALA A 279 -3.28 6.96 5.69
C ALA A 279 -3.43 8.42 6.13
N TRP A 280 -2.46 9.28 5.79
CA TRP A 280 -2.53 10.72 6.05
C TRP A 280 -3.71 11.39 5.34
N ILE A 281 -3.93 11.08 4.05
CA ILE A 281 -5.08 11.59 3.29
C ILE A 281 -6.40 11.19 3.98
N ALA A 282 -6.48 9.96 4.49
CA ALA A 282 -7.67 9.44 5.17
C ALA A 282 -7.82 9.88 6.65
N GLY A 283 -6.98 10.81 7.11
CA GLY A 283 -7.15 11.49 8.40
C GLY A 283 -6.20 11.06 9.52
N PHE A 284 -5.20 10.20 9.27
CA PHE A 284 -4.18 9.90 10.29
C PHE A 284 -3.42 11.18 10.66
N ALA A 285 -2.95 11.29 11.91
CA ALA A 285 -2.35 12.50 12.46
C ALA A 285 -0.82 12.58 12.30
N SER A 286 -0.16 11.46 12.02
CA SER A 286 1.28 11.40 11.74
C SER A 286 1.68 10.01 11.24
N THR A 287 2.92 9.84 10.80
CA THR A 287 3.53 8.54 10.43
C THR A 287 4.88 8.34 11.12
N SER A 288 5.29 7.09 11.30
CA SER A 288 6.67 6.74 11.67
C SER A 288 7.63 6.65 10.47
N VAL A 289 7.12 6.72 9.24
CA VAL A 289 7.90 6.56 8.00
C VAL A 289 8.54 7.89 7.61
N LEU A 290 9.84 8.02 7.90
CA LEU A 290 10.61 9.25 7.67
C LEU A 290 10.59 9.72 6.20
N GLU A 291 10.66 8.79 5.25
CA GLU A 291 10.66 9.15 3.82
C GLU A 291 9.34 9.80 3.39
N ALA A 292 8.20 9.40 3.96
CA ALA A 292 6.92 10.05 3.69
C ALA A 292 6.88 11.48 4.24
N GLY A 293 7.48 11.69 5.42
CA GLY A 293 7.66 13.04 5.98
C GLY A 293 8.61 13.91 5.16
N ARG A 294 9.74 13.37 4.70
CA ARG A 294 10.70 14.08 3.86
C ARG A 294 10.12 14.43 2.49
N HIS A 295 9.36 13.53 1.89
CA HIS A 295 8.87 13.69 0.53
C HIS A 295 7.61 14.56 0.43
N TRP A 296 6.65 14.40 1.34
CA TRP A 296 5.35 15.09 1.28
C TRP A 296 5.04 15.98 2.50
N GLY A 297 6.00 16.20 3.40
CA GLY A 297 5.81 17.07 4.57
C GLY A 297 4.83 16.51 5.61
N ILE A 298 4.54 15.20 5.58
CA ILE A 298 3.65 14.56 6.55
C ILE A 298 4.31 14.61 7.94
N PRO A 299 3.59 15.02 9.01
CA PRO A 299 4.13 15.00 10.36
C PRO A 299 4.66 13.61 10.74
N VAL A 300 5.90 13.58 11.24
CA VAL A 300 6.55 12.34 11.69
C VAL A 300 6.49 12.21 13.21
N SER A 301 6.27 11.00 13.70
CA SER A 301 6.21 10.70 15.14
C SER A 301 6.74 9.31 15.46
N GLY A 302 7.50 9.23 16.56
CA GLY A 302 8.11 8.00 17.08
C GLY A 302 9.01 8.32 18.25
N THR A 303 9.05 7.45 19.27
CA THR A 303 9.85 7.67 20.48
C THR A 303 10.88 6.55 20.68
N ALA A 304 10.46 5.43 21.27
CA ALA A 304 11.30 4.29 21.56
C ALA A 304 10.57 2.97 21.23
N ALA A 305 11.34 1.89 21.15
CA ALA A 305 10.87 0.51 21.05
C ALA A 305 11.40 -0.29 22.26
N HIS A 306 10.86 -1.48 22.51
CA HIS A 306 11.32 -2.33 23.62
C HIS A 306 12.82 -2.61 23.59
N SER A 307 13.42 -2.72 22.39
CA SER A 307 14.87 -2.90 22.23
C SER A 307 15.70 -1.79 22.86
N PHE A 308 15.17 -0.56 22.95
CA PHE A 308 15.84 0.53 23.64
C PHE A 308 15.83 0.31 25.15
N THR A 309 14.70 -0.06 25.74
CA THR A 309 14.62 -0.38 27.18
C THR A 309 15.51 -1.56 27.54
N LEU A 310 15.49 -2.63 26.73
CA LEU A 310 16.28 -3.85 26.93
C LEU A 310 17.80 -3.65 26.79
N LEU A 311 18.25 -2.50 26.28
CA LEU A 311 19.68 -2.16 26.17
C LEU A 311 20.28 -1.77 27.53
N PHE A 312 19.47 -1.31 28.49
CA PHE A 312 19.93 -0.81 29.79
C PHE A 312 19.83 -1.89 30.86
N ASP A 313 20.67 -1.76 31.89
CA ASP A 313 20.63 -2.65 33.07
C ASP A 313 19.33 -2.50 33.88
N SER A 314 18.63 -1.36 33.74
CA SER A 314 17.33 -1.11 34.36
C SER A 314 16.40 -0.29 33.46
N GLU A 315 15.09 -0.48 33.63
CA GLU A 315 14.06 0.32 32.94
C GLU A 315 14.09 1.80 33.39
N GLN A 316 14.49 2.06 34.63
CA GLN A 316 14.70 3.41 35.15
C GLN A 316 15.79 4.16 34.38
N ASP A 317 16.92 3.52 34.11
CA ASP A 317 18.03 4.12 33.35
C ASP A 317 17.62 4.44 31.91
N ALA A 318 16.84 3.54 31.29
CA ALA A 318 16.28 3.77 29.96
C ALA A 318 15.34 4.99 29.94
N PHE A 319 14.43 5.09 30.91
CA PHE A 319 13.51 6.24 31.02
C PHE A 319 14.25 7.54 31.30
N ALA A 320 15.20 7.53 32.24
CA ALA A 320 16.01 8.71 32.54
C ALA A 320 16.79 9.17 31.29
N SER A 321 17.40 8.25 30.55
CA SER A 321 18.11 8.54 29.30
C SER A 321 17.20 9.18 28.25
N GLN A 322 16.00 8.61 28.03
CA GLN A 322 15.04 9.16 27.07
C GLN A 322 14.51 10.54 27.50
N LEU A 323 14.15 10.71 28.77
CA LEU A 323 13.66 11.98 29.32
C LEU A 323 14.72 13.08 29.23
N ASN A 324 15.99 12.76 29.52
CA ASN A 324 17.09 13.72 29.40
C ASN A 324 17.32 14.18 27.95
N SER A 325 17.11 13.29 26.98
CA SER A 325 17.31 13.57 25.56
C SER A 325 16.12 14.28 24.90
N MET A 326 14.90 13.81 25.19
CA MET A 326 13.67 14.21 24.48
C MET A 326 12.74 15.12 25.31
N GLY A 327 13.03 15.30 26.60
CA GLY A 327 12.22 16.08 27.54
C GLY A 327 11.00 15.32 28.09
N GLU A 328 10.36 15.91 29.11
CA GLU A 328 9.24 15.31 29.86
C GLU A 328 7.98 15.08 29.01
N ASN A 329 7.85 15.75 27.86
CA ASN A 329 6.71 15.61 26.95
C ASN A 329 6.76 14.35 26.07
N THR A 330 7.85 13.59 26.11
CA THR A 330 8.00 12.32 25.37
C THR A 330 6.97 11.28 25.83
N THR A 331 6.75 10.27 24.99
CA THR A 331 5.95 9.09 25.31
C THR A 331 6.87 7.93 25.68
N LEU A 332 6.79 7.46 26.93
CA LEU A 332 7.55 6.31 27.44
C LEU A 332 6.80 5.00 27.21
N LEU A 333 7.52 3.95 26.83
CA LEU A 333 6.97 2.60 26.65
C LEU A 333 7.03 1.86 28.00
N VAL A 334 5.86 1.55 28.58
CA VAL A 334 5.79 1.13 30.01
C VAL A 334 5.47 -0.35 30.20
N ASP A 335 5.34 -1.14 29.15
CA ASP A 335 4.94 -2.54 29.22
C ASP A 335 6.07 -3.50 28.82
N THR A 336 7.32 -3.14 29.12
CA THR A 336 8.47 -4.04 28.88
C THR A 336 8.56 -5.14 29.93
N TYR A 337 8.32 -4.82 31.20
CA TYR A 337 8.41 -5.78 32.32
C TYR A 337 7.14 -5.80 33.17
N ASP A 338 6.93 -4.75 33.98
CA ASP A 338 5.77 -4.58 34.85
C ASP A 338 5.24 -3.15 34.71
N VAL A 339 4.00 -3.04 34.25
CA VAL A 339 3.37 -1.75 33.92
C VAL A 339 3.27 -0.82 35.13
N ASP A 340 3.05 -1.37 36.32
CA ASP A 340 2.81 -0.55 37.51
C ASP A 340 4.11 0.04 38.01
N GLN A 341 5.15 -0.80 38.10
CA GLN A 341 6.49 -0.35 38.46
C GLN A 341 7.05 0.65 37.43
N ALA A 342 6.83 0.41 36.14
CA ALA A 342 7.22 1.34 35.09
C ALA A 342 6.55 2.71 35.25
N ILE A 343 5.24 2.74 35.52
CA ILE A 343 4.50 3.99 35.75
C ILE A 343 4.98 4.72 37.01
N HIS A 344 5.18 4.01 38.12
CA HIS A 344 5.73 4.60 39.34
C HIS A 344 7.08 5.25 39.08
N THR A 345 7.98 4.53 38.41
CA THR A 345 9.31 5.01 38.04
C THR A 345 9.24 6.24 37.14
N ALA A 346 8.41 6.20 36.09
CA ALA A 346 8.24 7.31 35.16
C ALA A 346 7.67 8.58 35.83
N VAL A 347 6.72 8.42 36.76
CA VAL A 347 6.13 9.53 37.51
C VAL A 347 7.13 10.13 38.50
N GLU A 348 7.90 9.29 39.19
CA GLU A 348 8.96 9.74 40.10
C GLU A 348 10.05 10.54 39.37
N LEU A 349 10.56 10.00 38.25
CA LEU A 349 11.59 10.65 37.42
C LEU A 349 11.16 12.02 36.87
N THR A 350 9.86 12.24 36.67
CA THR A 350 9.30 13.48 36.11
C THR A 350 8.68 14.39 37.18
N GLY A 351 8.71 13.99 38.45
CA GLY A 351 8.03 14.73 39.53
C GLY A 351 6.54 14.97 39.25
N GLY A 352 5.85 14.01 38.63
CA GLY A 352 4.42 14.11 38.29
C GLY A 352 4.08 14.78 36.96
N LYS A 353 5.07 15.20 36.17
CA LYS A 353 4.87 15.92 34.88
C LYS A 353 4.99 15.03 33.64
N LEU A 354 4.82 13.72 33.80
CA LEU A 354 4.93 12.75 32.71
C LEU A 354 3.99 13.09 31.52
N GLY A 355 4.57 13.37 30.35
CA GLY A 355 3.82 13.81 29.17
C GLY A 355 2.96 12.74 28.49
N GLY A 356 3.44 11.50 28.44
CA GLY A 356 2.69 10.39 27.90
C GLY A 356 3.31 9.02 28.14
N ILE A 357 2.48 7.99 28.07
CA ILE A 357 2.88 6.58 28.10
C ILE A 357 2.32 5.85 26.88
N ARG A 358 2.98 4.76 26.49
CA ARG A 358 2.54 3.82 25.47
C ARG A 358 2.36 2.43 26.06
N LEU A 359 1.21 1.82 25.76
CA LEU A 359 0.89 0.42 26.06
C LEU A 359 0.81 -0.34 24.72
N ASP A 360 1.55 -1.45 24.58
CA ASP A 360 1.63 -2.28 23.37
C ASP A 360 0.96 -3.68 23.52
N SER A 361 0.63 -4.07 24.75
CA SER A 361 0.19 -5.43 25.10
C SER A 361 -0.90 -5.50 26.17
N GLY A 362 -1.45 -6.71 26.39
CA GLY A 362 -2.48 -7.01 27.38
C GLY A 362 -3.93 -6.84 26.89
N ASP A 363 -4.91 -7.06 27.79
CA ASP A 363 -6.31 -6.68 27.52
C ASP A 363 -6.44 -5.15 27.66
N LEU A 364 -6.19 -4.46 26.56
CA LEU A 364 -6.17 -3.00 26.47
C LEU A 364 -7.45 -2.36 27.01
N SER A 365 -8.61 -3.03 26.89
CA SER A 365 -9.90 -2.47 27.33
C SER A 365 -9.98 -2.33 28.87
N THR A 366 -9.38 -3.29 29.58
CA THR A 366 -9.31 -3.33 31.04
C THR A 366 -8.09 -2.57 31.55
N GLU A 367 -6.93 -2.80 30.92
CA GLU A 367 -5.64 -2.25 31.34
C GLU A 367 -5.61 -0.73 31.26
N VAL A 368 -6.13 -0.12 30.19
CA VAL A 368 -6.11 1.35 30.06
C VAL A 368 -6.86 2.05 31.20
N ARG A 369 -7.99 1.48 31.66
CA ARG A 369 -8.76 2.08 32.78
C ARG A 369 -8.00 1.94 34.11
N ARG A 370 -7.32 0.81 34.29
CA ARG A 370 -6.50 0.53 35.48
C ARG A 370 -5.30 1.48 35.54
N VAL A 371 -4.58 1.61 34.42
CA VAL A 371 -3.44 2.52 34.24
C VAL A 371 -3.85 3.98 34.44
N ARG A 372 -5.00 4.41 33.90
CA ARG A 372 -5.51 5.77 34.13
C ARG A 372 -5.71 6.04 35.63
N LYS A 373 -6.34 5.12 36.36
CA LYS A 373 -6.53 5.25 37.82
C LYS A 373 -5.20 5.32 38.57
N LEU A 374 -4.21 4.52 38.16
CA LEU A 374 -2.89 4.53 38.77
C LEU A 374 -2.20 5.88 38.57
N LEU A 375 -2.13 6.37 37.32
CA LEU A 375 -1.58 7.69 37.01
C LEU A 375 -2.26 8.80 37.81
N ASP A 376 -3.60 8.76 37.92
CA ASP A 376 -4.37 9.76 38.68
C ASP A 376 -4.05 9.69 40.18
N SER A 377 -3.90 8.49 40.74
CA SER A 377 -3.53 8.30 42.15
C SER A 377 -2.13 8.84 42.49
N LEU A 378 -1.25 8.89 41.48
CA LEU A 378 0.10 9.45 41.58
C LEU A 378 0.15 10.94 41.23
N GLY A 379 -1.00 11.58 40.96
CA GLY A 379 -1.09 13.00 40.61
C GLY A 379 -0.81 13.32 39.13
N ALA A 380 -0.45 12.33 38.32
CA ALA A 380 -0.12 12.44 36.90
C ALA A 380 -1.37 12.47 35.98
N THR A 381 -2.37 13.29 36.38
CA THR A 381 -3.71 13.35 35.77
C THR A 381 -3.74 13.85 34.32
N LYS A 382 -2.65 14.48 33.84
CA LYS A 382 -2.52 15.00 32.47
C LYS A 382 -1.71 14.10 31.54
N THR A 383 -1.14 13.01 32.03
CA THR A 383 -0.35 12.08 31.21
C THR A 383 -1.22 11.46 30.13
N ARG A 384 -0.80 11.55 28.87
CA ARG A 384 -1.53 10.93 27.75
C ARG A 384 -1.30 9.42 27.71
N ILE A 385 -2.33 8.66 27.36
CA ILE A 385 -2.24 7.21 27.12
C ILE A 385 -2.35 6.96 25.61
N ILE A 386 -1.25 6.50 25.02
CA ILE A 386 -1.20 6.05 23.63
C ILE A 386 -1.26 4.53 23.62
N VAL A 387 -2.13 3.96 22.78
CA VAL A 387 -2.26 2.51 22.65
C VAL A 387 -1.77 2.05 21.28
N THR A 388 -0.90 1.05 21.30
CA THR A 388 -0.47 0.27 20.13
C THR A 388 -0.79 -1.19 20.44
N SER A 389 -1.22 -2.02 19.47
CA SER A 389 -1.32 -3.50 19.58
C SER A 389 -2.14 -4.05 18.40
N ASP A 390 -1.50 -4.24 17.23
CA ASP A 390 -2.13 -4.73 15.98
C ASP A 390 -3.57 -4.21 15.71
N LEU A 391 -3.81 -2.94 16.06
CA LEU A 391 -5.15 -2.34 16.13
C LEU A 391 -5.82 -2.27 14.75
N ASP A 392 -7.06 -2.71 14.66
CA ASP A 392 -7.95 -2.44 13.52
C ASP A 392 -9.12 -1.49 13.89
N GLU A 393 -9.99 -1.16 12.94
CA GLU A 393 -11.12 -0.28 13.20
C GLU A 393 -12.11 -0.82 14.24
N TYR A 394 -12.18 -2.14 14.45
CA TYR A 394 -13.09 -2.77 15.40
C TYR A 394 -12.53 -2.69 16.82
N GLN A 395 -11.23 -2.93 16.98
CA GLN A 395 -10.54 -2.78 18.26
C GLN A 395 -10.50 -1.31 18.69
N ILE A 396 -10.25 -0.37 17.77
CA ILE A 396 -10.34 1.07 18.06
C ILE A 396 -11.76 1.43 18.51
N ALA A 397 -12.79 0.89 17.83
CA ALA A 397 -14.19 1.13 18.23
C ALA A 397 -14.51 0.59 19.63
N ALA A 398 -13.96 -0.58 20.00
CA ALA A 398 -14.13 -1.16 21.32
C ALA A 398 -13.50 -0.29 22.43
N LEU A 399 -12.48 0.50 22.10
CA LEU A 399 -11.79 1.42 23.02
C LEU A 399 -12.43 2.81 23.11
N ARG A 400 -13.55 3.08 22.43
CA ARG A 400 -14.19 4.42 22.40
C ARG A 400 -14.48 4.99 23.79
N GLY A 401 -14.94 4.15 24.71
CA GLY A 401 -15.23 4.53 26.10
C GLY A 401 -14.06 4.39 27.08
N ALA A 402 -12.87 4.04 26.61
CA ALA A 402 -11.66 3.94 27.42
C ALA A 402 -10.88 5.27 27.40
N PRO A 403 -10.15 5.62 28.48
CA PRO A 403 -9.34 6.83 28.55
C PRO A 403 -8.05 6.70 27.71
N VAL A 404 -8.20 6.60 26.39
CA VAL A 404 -7.12 6.59 25.40
C VAL A 404 -7.07 7.94 24.71
N ASP A 405 -5.88 8.53 24.64
CA ASP A 405 -5.64 9.84 24.03
C ASP A 405 -5.20 9.73 22.56
N GLY A 406 -4.70 8.58 22.13
CA GLY A 406 -4.31 8.33 20.75
C GLY A 406 -3.95 6.88 20.48
N PHE A 407 -3.84 6.55 19.20
CA PHE A 407 -3.59 5.18 18.73
C PHE A 407 -2.37 5.15 17.82
N GLY A 408 -1.61 4.05 17.85
CA GLY A 408 -0.67 3.71 16.79
C GLY A 408 -1.11 2.43 16.10
N VAL A 409 -1.21 2.47 14.78
CA VAL A 409 -1.74 1.36 13.96
C VAL A 409 -0.67 0.89 12.99
N GLY A 410 -0.40 -0.41 13.00
CA GLY A 410 0.64 -1.04 12.19
C GLY A 410 0.07 -1.88 11.04
N THR A 411 0.08 -3.19 11.21
CA THR A 411 -0.26 -4.19 10.19
C THR A 411 -1.60 -3.93 9.51
N SER A 412 -2.63 -3.69 10.30
CA SER A 412 -4.00 -3.59 9.79
C SER A 412 -4.19 -2.41 8.83
N VAL A 413 -3.50 -1.27 8.99
CA VAL A 413 -3.66 -0.16 8.05
C VAL A 413 -2.92 -0.41 6.73
N VAL A 414 -1.67 -0.88 6.79
CA VAL A 414 -0.83 -1.10 5.60
C VAL A 414 -1.23 -2.32 4.77
N THR A 415 -2.06 -3.20 5.32
CA THR A 415 -2.65 -4.36 4.62
C THR A 415 -4.12 -4.14 4.22
N GLY A 416 -4.60 -2.89 4.28
CA GLY A 416 -5.98 -2.54 3.91
C GLY A 416 -7.05 -3.15 4.83
N SER A 417 -6.68 -3.52 6.06
CA SER A 417 -7.50 -4.17 7.09
C SER A 417 -8.16 -5.42 6.52
N GLY A 418 -7.31 -6.35 6.08
CA GLY A 418 -7.69 -7.64 5.48
C GLY A 418 -7.96 -7.61 3.97
N HIS A 419 -7.92 -6.44 3.33
CA HIS A 419 -8.15 -6.28 1.89
C HIS A 419 -6.98 -5.51 1.26
N PRO A 420 -5.88 -6.18 0.87
CA PRO A 420 -4.65 -5.51 0.41
C PRO A 420 -4.79 -4.81 -0.96
N THR A 421 -5.93 -4.98 -1.61
CA THR A 421 -6.28 -4.38 -2.91
C THR A 421 -7.73 -3.93 -2.90
N SER A 422 -8.02 -2.83 -3.61
CA SER A 422 -9.40 -2.36 -3.84
C SER A 422 -10.13 -3.14 -4.93
N GLY A 423 -9.49 -4.13 -5.57
CA GLY A 423 -10.11 -4.99 -6.58
C GLY A 423 -10.52 -4.24 -7.86
N MET A 424 -9.86 -3.11 -8.14
CA MET A 424 -10.06 -2.31 -9.34
C MET A 424 -9.53 -3.02 -10.57
N VAL A 425 -10.16 -2.76 -11.71
CA VAL A 425 -9.80 -3.28 -13.03
C VAL A 425 -9.72 -2.14 -14.02
N TYR A 426 -8.85 -2.28 -15.03
CA TYR A 426 -8.68 -1.31 -16.11
C TYR A 426 -9.21 -1.89 -17.40
N LYS A 427 -10.16 -1.24 -18.09
CA LYS A 427 -10.84 -1.85 -19.25
C LYS A 427 -11.12 -0.84 -20.35
N LEU A 428 -10.89 -1.27 -21.59
CA LEU A 428 -11.38 -0.56 -22.77
C LEU A 428 -12.90 -0.59 -22.79
N VAL A 429 -13.53 0.60 -22.85
CA VAL A 429 -15.00 0.75 -22.83
C VAL A 429 -15.54 1.40 -24.09
N ALA A 430 -14.72 2.12 -24.85
CA ALA A 430 -15.11 2.69 -26.12
C ALA A 430 -13.90 2.83 -27.05
N ARG A 431 -14.14 2.79 -28.36
CA ARG A 431 -13.11 2.99 -29.40
C ARG A 431 -13.68 3.70 -30.61
N ALA A 432 -12.86 4.46 -31.33
CA ALA A 432 -13.26 5.08 -32.59
C ALA A 432 -13.62 4.04 -33.67
N GLN A 433 -14.60 4.36 -34.51
CA GLN A 433 -15.02 3.52 -35.64
C GLN A 433 -13.98 3.50 -36.78
N SER A 434 -13.23 4.58 -36.94
CA SER A 434 -12.19 4.77 -37.95
C SER A 434 -11.09 5.68 -37.40
N ASP A 435 -10.05 5.91 -38.20
CA ASP A 435 -8.91 6.76 -37.82
C ASP A 435 -9.17 8.25 -38.09
N ASP A 436 -10.38 8.60 -38.52
CA ASP A 436 -10.82 9.99 -38.66
C ASP A 436 -10.81 10.68 -37.27
N PRO A 437 -10.17 11.87 -37.14
CA PRO A 437 -10.19 12.66 -35.91
C PRO A 437 -11.59 13.02 -35.39
N ASP A 438 -12.60 13.00 -36.24
CA ASP A 438 -14.01 13.26 -35.88
C ASP A 438 -14.84 11.97 -35.81
N ALA A 439 -14.22 10.80 -35.98
CA ALA A 439 -14.91 9.51 -35.87
C ALA A 439 -15.63 9.38 -34.52
N LEU A 440 -16.89 8.94 -34.57
CA LEU A 440 -17.65 8.59 -33.38
C LEU A 440 -16.99 7.41 -32.66
N GLN A 441 -16.98 7.46 -31.33
CA GLN A 441 -16.64 6.30 -30.53
C GLN A 441 -17.83 5.35 -30.42
N VAL A 442 -17.56 4.05 -30.53
CA VAL A 442 -18.53 2.98 -30.26
C VAL A 442 -18.25 2.33 -28.90
N PRO A 443 -19.29 2.10 -28.08
CA PRO A 443 -19.20 1.31 -26.87
C PRO A 443 -18.68 -0.10 -27.15
N VAL A 444 -17.73 -0.57 -26.34
CA VAL A 444 -17.23 -1.95 -26.35
C VAL A 444 -17.29 -2.54 -24.95
N ALA A 445 -17.59 -3.83 -24.87
CA ALA A 445 -17.74 -4.53 -23.60
C ALA A 445 -17.29 -5.98 -23.73
N LYS A 446 -16.70 -6.51 -22.65
CA LYS A 446 -16.43 -7.94 -22.54
C LYS A 446 -17.74 -8.67 -22.27
N ARG A 447 -18.10 -9.59 -23.16
CA ARG A 447 -19.22 -10.52 -22.93
C ARG A 447 -18.68 -11.77 -22.24
N SER A 448 -19.01 -11.93 -20.96
CA SER A 448 -18.78 -13.19 -20.25
C SER A 448 -19.89 -13.39 -19.22
N THR A 449 -20.25 -14.65 -18.96
CA THR A 449 -21.40 -15.03 -18.12
C THR A 449 -21.31 -14.48 -16.70
N ASN A 450 -20.11 -14.27 -16.16
CA ASN A 450 -19.88 -13.84 -14.77
C ASN A 450 -18.99 -12.59 -14.60
N LYS A 451 -18.52 -11.97 -15.70
CA LYS A 451 -17.64 -10.77 -15.68
C LYS A 451 -17.98 -9.84 -16.85
N SER A 452 -19.27 -9.55 -17.06
CA SER A 452 -19.68 -8.54 -18.03
C SER A 452 -19.15 -7.16 -17.64
N THR A 453 -18.90 -6.31 -18.62
CA THR A 453 -18.57 -4.89 -18.42
C THR A 453 -19.60 -4.01 -19.13
N ILE A 454 -19.76 -2.77 -18.67
CA ILE A 454 -20.61 -1.77 -19.31
C ILE A 454 -19.72 -0.92 -20.22
N GLY A 455 -19.98 -0.98 -21.53
CA GLY A 455 -19.29 -0.14 -22.53
C GLY A 455 -19.81 1.30 -22.54
N GLY A 456 -19.11 2.16 -23.26
CA GLY A 456 -19.40 3.59 -23.36
C GLY A 456 -18.62 4.40 -22.33
N ARG A 457 -18.31 5.64 -22.69
CA ARG A 457 -17.54 6.58 -21.88
C ARG A 457 -18.42 7.08 -20.74
N LYS A 458 -17.97 6.94 -19.50
CA LYS A 458 -18.77 7.31 -18.34
C LYS A 458 -18.46 8.70 -17.80
N THR A 459 -19.49 9.35 -17.28
CA THR A 459 -19.35 10.51 -16.42
C THR A 459 -20.20 10.37 -15.17
N VAL A 460 -19.84 11.08 -14.09
CA VAL A 460 -20.41 10.81 -12.77
C VAL A 460 -20.83 12.09 -12.07
N LYS A 461 -22.04 12.07 -11.50
CA LYS A 461 -22.45 12.99 -10.44
C LYS A 461 -22.73 12.26 -9.14
N ARG A 462 -22.48 12.93 -8.03
CA ARG A 462 -22.98 12.55 -6.70
C ARG A 462 -24.31 13.27 -6.51
N GLN A 463 -25.38 12.49 -6.32
CA GLN A 463 -26.69 13.03 -6.00
C GLN A 463 -26.78 13.33 -4.51
N ILE A 464 -27.16 14.55 -4.16
CA ILE A 464 -27.23 15.03 -2.78
C ILE A 464 -28.67 15.42 -2.44
N GLY A 465 -29.21 14.85 -1.36
CA GLY A 465 -30.52 15.19 -0.82
C GLY A 465 -30.51 16.54 -0.10
N ASP A 466 -31.70 17.04 0.23
CA ASP A 466 -31.88 18.34 0.92
C ASP A 466 -31.26 18.38 2.33
N ASP A 467 -30.98 17.22 2.93
CA ASP A 467 -30.28 17.08 4.20
C ASP A 467 -28.75 17.12 4.07
N GLY A 468 -28.24 17.38 2.86
CA GLY A 468 -26.81 17.40 2.55
C GLY A 468 -26.16 16.02 2.51
N LYS A 469 -26.96 14.94 2.46
CA LYS A 469 -26.46 13.56 2.38
C LYS A 469 -26.51 13.02 0.97
N ALA A 470 -25.49 12.24 0.62
CA ALA A 470 -25.46 11.51 -0.64
C ALA A 470 -26.57 10.45 -0.66
N THR A 471 -27.35 10.46 -1.73
CA THR A 471 -28.45 9.51 -1.95
C THR A 471 -28.13 8.48 -3.02
N ALA A 472 -27.31 8.84 -4.00
CA ALA A 472 -26.88 7.95 -5.07
C ALA A 472 -25.60 8.44 -5.75
N GLU A 473 -24.88 7.52 -6.36
CA GLU A 473 -23.90 7.84 -7.39
C GLU A 473 -24.49 7.56 -8.77
N VAL A 474 -24.63 8.60 -9.59
CA VAL A 474 -25.31 8.53 -10.88
C VAL A 474 -24.27 8.60 -11.99
N ILE A 475 -24.18 7.54 -12.78
CA ILE A 475 -23.22 7.34 -13.85
C ILE A 475 -23.92 7.46 -15.20
N GLY A 476 -23.60 8.50 -15.96
CA GLY A 476 -24.06 8.67 -17.33
C GLY A 476 -23.17 7.90 -18.29
N ILE A 477 -23.77 7.13 -19.21
CA ILE A 477 -23.07 6.41 -20.28
C ILE A 477 -23.19 7.23 -21.57
N ASP A 478 -22.07 7.70 -22.10
CA ASP A 478 -21.95 8.58 -23.27
C ASP A 478 -22.71 9.91 -23.14
N ILE A 479 -23.18 10.23 -21.93
CA ILE A 479 -23.84 11.47 -21.57
C ILE A 479 -23.26 12.05 -20.28
N THR A 480 -23.49 13.34 -20.06
CA THR A 480 -23.28 13.97 -18.76
C THR A 480 -24.62 14.01 -18.02
N PRO A 481 -24.77 13.32 -16.87
CA PRO A 481 -25.98 13.40 -16.07
C PRO A 481 -26.28 14.87 -15.72
N ARG A 482 -27.53 15.27 -15.89
CA ARG A 482 -27.98 16.60 -15.46
C ARG A 482 -27.79 16.73 -13.95
N ALA A 483 -27.06 17.73 -13.49
CA ALA A 483 -26.93 18.08 -12.08
C ALA A 483 -27.99 19.15 -11.73
N ASP A 484 -28.74 18.94 -10.65
CA ASP A 484 -29.60 19.97 -10.06
C ASP A 484 -28.82 20.74 -8.98
N SER A 485 -29.46 21.69 -8.26
CA SER A 485 -28.73 22.69 -7.44
C SER A 485 -27.84 22.13 -6.32
N ASN A 486 -28.14 20.93 -5.83
CA ASN A 486 -27.39 20.30 -4.73
C ASN A 486 -26.40 19.23 -5.22
N ASP A 487 -26.54 18.76 -6.45
CA ASP A 487 -25.69 17.71 -7.00
C ASP A 487 -24.30 18.25 -7.32
N ARG A 488 -23.30 17.37 -7.31
CA ARG A 488 -21.94 17.74 -7.74
C ARG A 488 -21.36 16.74 -8.71
N MET A 489 -20.66 17.25 -9.71
CA MET A 489 -19.80 16.42 -10.56
C MET A 489 -18.63 15.90 -9.72
N VAL A 490 -18.30 14.62 -9.91
CA VAL A 490 -17.27 13.94 -9.10
C VAL A 490 -15.91 13.96 -9.80
N MET A 491 -15.93 13.89 -11.14
CA MET A 491 -14.70 13.82 -11.93
C MET A 491 -14.08 15.20 -12.13
N VAL A 492 -12.77 15.25 -12.04
CA VAL A 492 -11.91 16.39 -12.36
C VAL A 492 -10.95 16.03 -13.48
N ASP A 493 -10.43 17.04 -14.17
CA ASP A 493 -9.34 16.85 -15.14
C ASP A 493 -8.04 16.63 -14.37
N LEU A 494 -7.34 15.54 -14.71
CA LEU A 494 -6.05 15.18 -14.12
C LEU A 494 -4.91 15.43 -15.11
N VAL A 495 -5.15 15.08 -16.38
CA VAL A 495 -4.26 15.34 -17.50
C VAL A 495 -5.09 15.85 -18.67
N ARG A 496 -4.65 16.91 -19.34
CA ARG A 496 -5.28 17.45 -20.54
C ARG A 496 -4.23 17.52 -21.64
N ASP A 497 -4.46 16.82 -22.74
CA ASP A 497 -3.58 16.79 -23.91
C ASP A 497 -2.11 16.50 -23.55
N GLY A 498 -1.89 15.55 -22.64
CA GLY A 498 -0.57 15.16 -22.12
C GLY A 498 -0.01 16.04 -20.99
N GLU A 499 -0.63 17.17 -20.69
CA GLU A 499 -0.20 18.07 -19.61
C GLU A 499 -0.90 17.73 -18.29
N ILE A 500 -0.13 17.56 -17.21
CA ILE A 500 -0.67 17.34 -15.87
C ILE A 500 -1.30 18.65 -15.36
N VAL A 501 -2.61 18.63 -15.14
CA VAL A 501 -3.40 19.80 -14.70
C VAL A 501 -4.10 19.57 -13.35
N GLY A 502 -4.14 18.32 -12.87
CA GLY A 502 -4.80 17.96 -11.61
C GLY A 502 -3.85 17.66 -10.45
N ALA A 503 -2.59 18.10 -10.52
CA ALA A 503 -1.68 18.02 -9.38
C ALA A 503 -2.18 18.93 -8.25
N GLU A 504 -2.21 18.41 -7.02
CA GLU A 504 -2.71 19.13 -5.86
C GLU A 504 -1.90 18.81 -4.59
N GLU A 505 -1.96 19.73 -3.64
CA GLU A 505 -1.38 19.54 -2.31
C GLU A 505 -2.12 18.45 -1.53
N LEU A 506 -1.40 17.66 -0.73
CA LEU A 506 -1.99 16.56 0.06
C LEU A 506 -3.09 17.04 1.02
N SER A 507 -3.03 18.28 1.50
CA SER A 507 -4.06 18.87 2.36
C SER A 507 -5.41 18.99 1.64
N VAL A 508 -5.41 19.29 0.35
CA VAL A 508 -6.63 19.39 -0.47
C VAL A 508 -7.32 18.03 -0.57
N ALA A 509 -6.55 16.96 -0.80
CA ALA A 509 -7.06 15.59 -0.82
C ALA A 509 -7.65 15.19 0.54
N ARG A 510 -6.97 15.54 1.64
CA ARG A 510 -7.45 15.29 3.01
C ARG A 510 -8.77 16.02 3.31
N GLU A 511 -8.86 17.31 2.99
CA GLU A 511 -10.09 18.07 3.15
C GLU A 511 -11.23 17.52 2.28
N ARG A 512 -10.92 17.07 1.05
CA ARG A 512 -11.89 16.40 0.19
C ARG A 512 -12.41 15.12 0.83
N HIS A 513 -11.53 14.31 1.42
CA HIS A 513 -11.92 13.10 2.16
C HIS A 513 -12.85 13.40 3.32
N GLU A 514 -12.54 14.41 4.12
CA GLU A 514 -13.38 14.82 5.24
C GLU A 514 -14.78 15.25 4.77
N ARG A 515 -14.86 16.07 3.72
CA ARG A 515 -16.14 16.49 3.10
C ARG A 515 -16.91 15.30 2.54
N ALA A 516 -16.28 14.46 1.72
CA ALA A 516 -16.93 13.33 1.07
C ALA A 516 -17.41 12.29 2.10
N ARG A 517 -16.67 12.06 3.18
CA ARG A 517 -17.11 11.22 4.31
C ARG A 517 -18.28 11.85 5.06
N ALA A 518 -18.31 13.17 5.23
CA ALA A 518 -19.41 13.87 5.88
C ALA A 518 -20.71 13.82 5.07
N GLU A 519 -20.65 13.65 3.75
CA GLU A 519 -21.82 13.45 2.88
C GLU A 519 -22.47 12.06 3.06
N LEU A 520 -21.78 11.07 3.64
CA LEU A 520 -22.34 9.73 3.77
C LEU A 520 -23.61 9.71 4.65
N PRO A 521 -24.61 8.89 4.28
CA PRO A 521 -25.73 8.59 5.17
C PRO A 521 -25.25 7.83 6.42
N LYS A 522 -26.05 7.85 7.49
CA LYS A 522 -25.70 7.18 8.76
C LYS A 522 -25.37 5.69 8.59
N THR A 523 -25.98 5.02 7.61
CA THR A 523 -25.69 3.63 7.25
C THR A 523 -24.26 3.43 6.75
N GLY A 524 -23.71 4.41 6.02
CA GLY A 524 -22.33 4.40 5.52
C GLY A 524 -21.28 4.58 6.61
N LEU A 525 -21.65 5.16 7.76
CA LEU A 525 -20.77 5.43 8.90
C LEU A 525 -20.70 4.27 9.92
N LYS A 526 -21.37 3.14 9.64
CA LYS A 526 -21.32 1.97 10.53
C LYS A 526 -19.96 1.26 10.41
N ILE A 527 -19.39 0.90 11.55
CA ILE A 527 -18.14 0.13 11.62
C ILE A 527 -18.40 -1.36 11.37
N SER A 528 -19.56 -1.86 11.84
CA SER A 528 -20.02 -3.22 11.55
C SER A 528 -20.01 -3.47 10.04
N ARG A 529 -19.79 -4.73 9.65
CA ARG A 529 -19.91 -5.15 8.24
C ARG A 529 -21.21 -4.61 7.65
N ALA A 530 -21.09 -3.84 6.58
CA ALA A 530 -22.20 -3.13 5.95
C ALA A 530 -22.23 -3.42 4.45
N GLU A 531 -23.42 -3.24 3.87
CA GLU A 531 -23.56 -3.07 2.44
C GLU A 531 -23.09 -1.67 2.01
N GLN A 532 -23.01 -1.47 0.69
CA GLN A 532 -22.68 -0.19 0.09
C GLN A 532 -23.60 0.93 0.62
N ALA A 533 -23.02 2.10 0.96
CA ALA A 533 -23.71 3.18 1.64
C ALA A 533 -24.81 3.84 0.81
N ILE A 534 -24.56 3.99 -0.49
CA ILE A 534 -25.47 4.58 -1.48
C ILE A 534 -25.50 3.70 -2.74
N PRO A 535 -26.62 3.61 -3.46
CA PRO A 535 -26.67 2.90 -4.74
C PRO A 535 -25.83 3.58 -5.82
N THR A 536 -25.37 2.79 -6.77
CA THR A 536 -24.76 3.27 -8.03
C THR A 536 -25.75 3.03 -9.16
N LEU A 537 -26.25 4.12 -9.75
CA LEU A 537 -27.28 4.11 -10.79
C LEU A 537 -26.64 4.45 -12.14
N TYR A 538 -26.94 3.66 -13.17
CA TYR A 538 -26.50 3.95 -14.54
C TYR A 538 -27.64 4.60 -15.31
N VAL A 539 -27.33 5.63 -16.09
CA VAL A 539 -28.29 6.32 -16.94
C VAL A 539 -27.70 6.39 -18.34
N ASP A 540 -28.48 6.00 -19.35
CA ASP A 540 -28.06 6.09 -20.75
C ASP A 540 -28.59 7.36 -21.43
N SER A 541 -28.34 7.47 -22.72
CA SER A 541 -28.74 8.63 -23.52
C SER A 541 -30.25 8.82 -23.68
N THR A 542 -31.09 7.83 -23.36
CA THR A 542 -32.55 7.98 -23.32
C THR A 542 -33.05 8.46 -21.96
N GLY A 543 -32.16 8.55 -20.96
CA GLY A 543 -32.51 8.90 -19.59
C GLY A 543 -33.01 7.72 -18.77
N ASP A 544 -32.95 6.51 -19.32
CA ASP A 544 -33.44 5.31 -18.66
C ASP A 544 -32.41 4.76 -17.67
N GLU A 545 -32.89 4.39 -16.48
CA GLU A 545 -32.05 3.75 -15.47
C GLU A 545 -31.69 2.32 -15.89
N ARG A 546 -30.41 1.98 -15.80
CA ARG A 546 -29.89 0.64 -16.03
C ARG A 546 -29.39 0.02 -14.74
N ALA A 547 -29.64 -1.28 -14.60
CA ALA A 547 -29.16 -2.05 -13.47
C ALA A 547 -27.62 -2.07 -13.43
N ASN A 548 -27.06 -1.87 -12.23
CA ASN A 548 -25.64 -2.06 -12.00
C ASN A 548 -25.29 -3.56 -12.06
N VAL A 549 -24.80 -4.00 -13.21
CA VAL A 549 -24.46 -5.41 -13.47
C VAL A 549 -23.38 -5.95 -12.53
N TYR A 550 -22.57 -5.09 -11.92
CA TYR A 550 -21.49 -5.52 -11.05
C TYR A 550 -21.98 -5.96 -9.67
N LEU A 551 -23.19 -5.56 -9.26
CA LEU A 551 -23.83 -6.01 -8.02
C LEU A 551 -24.56 -7.36 -8.20
N ALA A 552 -24.71 -7.87 -9.42
CA ALA A 552 -25.32 -9.18 -9.68
C ALA A 552 -24.35 -10.34 -9.34
N GLY A 553 -24.74 -11.25 -8.43
CA GLY A 553 -23.95 -12.44 -8.01
C GLY A 553 -23.46 -12.42 -6.55
N LYS A 554 -22.86 -13.53 -6.07
CA LYS A 554 -22.26 -13.61 -4.73
C LYS A 554 -20.94 -12.80 -4.68
N PRO A 555 -20.69 -12.00 -3.62
CA PRO A 555 -19.39 -11.36 -3.44
C PRO A 555 -18.31 -12.45 -3.36
N PRO A 556 -17.11 -12.22 -3.95
CA PRO A 556 -16.02 -13.18 -3.80
C PRO A 556 -15.71 -13.35 -2.32
N ALA A 557 -15.59 -14.60 -1.86
CA ALA A 557 -15.33 -14.90 -0.46
C ALA A 557 -13.90 -14.49 -0.02
N ASN A 558 -13.04 -14.13 -0.99
CA ASN A 558 -11.58 -14.06 -0.83
C ASN A 558 -10.96 -12.87 -1.61
N LEU A 559 -11.56 -11.68 -1.56
CA LEU A 559 -10.80 -10.45 -1.80
C LEU A 559 -10.33 -9.88 -0.46
#